data_AF-A0A149VEL0-F1
#
_entry.id   AF-A0A149VEL0-F1
#
_cell.length_a   1.000
_cell.length_b   1.000
_cell.length_c   1.000
_cell.angle_alpha   90.00
_cell.angle_beta   90.00
_cell.angle_gamma   90.00
#
_symmetry.space_group_name_H-M   'P 1'
#
loop_
_entity.id
_entity.type
_entity.pdbx_description
1 polymer ?
#
loop_
_entity_poly.entity_id
_entity_poly.type
_entity_poly.pdbx_seq_one_letter_code
_entity_poly.pdbx_strand_id
1 'polypeptide(L)'
;MAAASVCLLVSGCVDDHGRGDMHEAVSECFSKYPFAKGTAYKQFNCIYQAHAHYGPVAMGAQYSLRLQVDLASLKVGQDVDSGILTPEEGKTTLHWVTDKAYTQASQQQAWMAAQPKRN
;
A
#
# COMPACT_ATOMS: atom_id res chain seq x y z
N MET A 1 11.43 -7.21 -44.50
CA MET A 1 11.95 -6.84 -43.17
C MET A 1 11.59 -7.97 -42.23
N ALA A 2 12.58 -8.78 -41.87
CA ALA A 2 12.37 -10.01 -41.12
C ALA A 2 12.28 -9.69 -39.61
N ALA A 3 11.22 -10.20 -38.98
CA ALA A 3 11.08 -10.27 -37.54
C ALA A 3 12.19 -11.17 -36.98
N ALA A 4 12.92 -10.65 -35.99
CA ALA A 4 13.80 -11.46 -35.16
C ALA A 4 13.32 -11.36 -33.72
N SER A 5 12.39 -12.25 -33.38
CA SER A 5 12.16 -12.68 -32.00
C SER A 5 13.48 -13.23 -31.45
N VAL A 6 14.07 -12.52 -30.51
CA VAL A 6 15.15 -13.06 -29.67
C VAL A 6 14.59 -13.18 -28.26
N CYS A 7 13.75 -14.20 -28.07
CA CYS A 7 13.51 -14.78 -26.75
C CYS A 7 14.72 -15.67 -26.43
N LEU A 8 15.72 -15.11 -25.75
CA LEU A 8 16.81 -15.90 -25.16
C LEU A 8 16.38 -16.41 -23.79
N LEU A 9 16.64 -17.70 -23.59
CA LEU A 9 16.07 -18.58 -22.58
C LEU A 9 16.66 -18.39 -21.16
N VAL A 10 15.87 -18.84 -20.18
CA VAL A 10 16.22 -19.32 -18.82
C VAL A 10 16.35 -18.29 -17.68
N SER A 11 15.22 -17.67 -17.35
CA SER A 11 14.63 -17.62 -16.01
C SER A 11 13.17 -17.26 -16.25
N GLY A 12 12.22 -17.94 -15.63
CA GLY A 12 10.81 -17.61 -15.84
C GLY A 12 10.64 -16.11 -15.67
N CYS A 13 10.06 -15.43 -16.66
CA CYS A 13 9.41 -14.15 -16.44
C CYS A 13 8.27 -14.47 -15.47
N VAL A 14 8.60 -14.59 -14.19
CA VAL A 14 7.62 -14.49 -13.13
C VAL A 14 7.09 -13.09 -13.35
N ASP A 15 5.92 -13.02 -13.98
CA ASP A 15 5.09 -11.84 -13.94
C ASP A 15 5.01 -11.48 -12.46
N ASP A 16 5.70 -10.40 -12.09
CA ASP A 16 5.69 -9.90 -10.72
C ASP A 16 4.32 -9.28 -10.39
N HIS A 17 3.38 -9.37 -11.34
CA HIS A 17 2.03 -8.87 -11.26
C HIS A 17 2.02 -7.36 -11.03
N GLY A 18 3.04 -6.65 -11.54
CA GLY A 18 3.24 -5.21 -11.36
C GLY A 18 3.68 -4.82 -9.95
N ARG A 19 4.17 -5.76 -9.14
CA ARG A 19 4.57 -5.49 -7.75
C ARG A 19 5.80 -4.59 -7.67
N GLY A 20 6.76 -4.75 -8.57
CA GLY A 20 7.96 -3.90 -8.68
C GLY A 20 7.58 -2.46 -9.01
N ASP A 21 6.84 -2.28 -10.09
CA ASP A 21 6.37 -0.96 -10.55
C ASP A 21 5.49 -0.25 -9.49
N MET A 22 4.64 -1.00 -8.80
CA MET A 22 3.85 -0.49 -7.68
C MET A 22 4.75 -0.01 -6.52
N HIS A 23 5.78 -0.78 -6.17
CA HIS A 23 6.70 -0.40 -5.10
C HIS A 23 7.50 0.87 -5.47
N GLU A 24 7.92 0.99 -6.72
CA GLU A 24 8.58 2.18 -7.25
C GLU A 24 7.66 3.41 -7.19
N ALA A 25 6.42 3.29 -7.69
CA ALA A 25 5.44 4.37 -7.65
C ALA A 25 5.15 4.86 -6.23
N VAL A 26 5.01 3.94 -5.27
CA VAL A 26 4.83 4.29 -3.85
C VAL A 26 6.08 4.98 -3.30
N SER A 27 7.27 4.52 -3.66
CA SER A 27 8.54 5.14 -3.24
C SER A 27 8.70 6.56 -3.77
N GLU A 28 8.27 6.82 -5.01
CA GLU A 28 8.23 8.16 -5.60
C GLU A 28 7.31 9.09 -4.78
N CYS A 29 6.16 8.61 -4.32
CA CYS A 29 5.26 9.40 -3.47
C CYS A 29 5.95 9.89 -2.18
N PHE A 30 6.75 9.03 -1.51
CA PHE A 30 7.52 9.42 -0.32
C PHE A 30 8.61 10.45 -0.64
N SER A 31 9.27 10.32 -1.79
CA SER A 31 10.30 11.27 -2.21
C SER A 31 9.70 12.65 -2.58
N LYS A 32 8.57 12.64 -3.28
CA LYS A 32 7.92 13.85 -3.80
C LYS A 32 7.18 14.64 -2.74
N TYR A 33 6.62 13.96 -1.74
CA TYR A 33 5.80 14.57 -0.70
C TYR A 33 6.34 14.18 0.68
N PRO A 34 7.23 14.99 1.29
CA PRO A 34 7.68 14.73 2.64
C PRO A 34 6.52 14.84 3.62
N PHE A 35 6.56 14.06 4.70
CA PHE A 35 5.54 14.11 5.74
C PHE A 35 5.68 15.37 6.61
N ALA A 36 5.03 16.44 6.20
CA ALA A 36 5.04 17.74 6.83
C ALA A 36 3.73 18.49 6.55
N LYS A 37 3.46 19.56 7.32
CA LYS A 37 2.28 20.40 7.12
C LYS A 37 2.27 21.00 5.70
N GLY A 38 1.16 20.82 5.00
CA GLY A 38 0.91 21.26 3.63
C GLY A 38 1.24 20.21 2.55
N THR A 39 1.87 19.09 2.94
CA THR A 39 2.26 18.00 2.03
C THR A 39 1.82 16.63 2.52
N ALA A 40 1.39 16.48 3.78
CA ALA A 40 1.07 15.20 4.38
C ALA A 40 -0.11 14.50 3.68
N TYR A 41 -1.19 15.23 3.37
CA TYR A 41 -2.31 14.65 2.63
C TYR A 41 -1.89 14.21 1.22
N LYS A 42 -1.07 15.02 0.52
CA LYS A 42 -0.63 14.72 -0.85
C LYS A 42 0.17 13.43 -0.92
N GLN A 43 1.02 13.19 0.08
CA GLN A 43 1.77 11.96 0.21
C GLN A 43 0.85 10.74 0.22
N PHE A 44 -0.14 10.71 1.12
CA PHE A 44 -1.05 9.58 1.23
C PHE A 44 -2.03 9.48 0.06
N ASN A 45 -2.43 10.61 -0.54
CA ASN A 45 -3.25 10.59 -1.75
C ASN A 45 -2.50 9.98 -2.94
N CYS A 46 -1.21 10.28 -3.08
CA CYS A 46 -0.35 9.65 -4.08
C CYS A 46 -0.27 8.13 -3.86
N ILE A 47 -0.02 7.69 -2.62
CA ILE A 47 0.07 6.25 -2.28
C ILE A 47 -1.26 5.54 -2.53
N TYR A 48 -2.38 6.12 -2.10
CA TYR A 48 -3.72 5.57 -2.34
C TYR A 48 -4.01 5.40 -3.83
N GLN A 49 -3.68 6.42 -4.65
CA GLN A 49 -3.86 6.35 -6.09
C GLN A 49 -2.98 5.27 -6.74
N ALA A 50 -1.73 5.13 -6.30
CA ALA A 50 -0.85 4.06 -6.78
C ALA A 50 -1.44 2.67 -6.44
N HIS A 51 -1.82 2.44 -5.19
CA HIS A 51 -2.45 1.19 -4.76
C HIS A 51 -3.75 0.88 -5.53
N ALA A 52 -4.60 1.89 -5.74
CA ALA A 52 -5.83 1.74 -6.51
C ALA A 52 -5.57 1.45 -8.01
N HIS A 53 -4.52 2.03 -8.58
CA HIS A 53 -4.13 1.81 -9.98
C HIS A 53 -3.63 0.39 -10.25
N TYR A 54 -2.70 -0.10 -9.41
CA TYR A 54 -2.11 -1.44 -9.57
C TYR A 54 -3.03 -2.56 -9.06
N GLY A 55 -3.89 -2.25 -8.09
CA GLY A 55 -4.98 -3.12 -7.67
C GLY A 55 -4.55 -4.41 -6.92
N PRO A 56 -5.50 -5.35 -6.73
CA PRO A 56 -5.30 -6.49 -5.84
C PRO A 56 -4.26 -7.51 -6.34
N VAL A 57 -4.02 -7.56 -7.65
CA VAL A 57 -3.08 -8.51 -8.26
C VAL A 57 -1.64 -8.17 -7.85
N ALA A 58 -1.25 -6.90 -7.92
CA ALA A 58 0.05 -6.42 -7.43
C ALA A 58 0.15 -6.43 -5.89
N MET A 59 -0.93 -6.04 -5.20
CA MET A 59 -0.95 -5.84 -3.74
C MET A 59 -1.12 -7.12 -2.92
N GLY A 60 -1.64 -8.19 -3.54
CA GLY A 60 -1.84 -9.49 -2.92
C GLY A 60 -3.04 -9.57 -1.96
N ALA A 61 -3.08 -10.65 -1.18
CA ALA A 61 -4.24 -11.05 -0.38
C ALA A 61 -4.72 -10.02 0.66
N GLN A 62 -3.88 -9.04 1.02
CA GLN A 62 -4.20 -7.99 1.99
C GLN A 62 -4.64 -6.68 1.34
N TYR A 63 -4.97 -6.68 0.04
CA TYR A 63 -5.39 -5.50 -0.73
C TYR A 63 -6.44 -4.64 0.00
N SER A 64 -7.57 -5.23 0.39
CA SER A 64 -8.67 -4.49 1.03
C SER A 64 -8.28 -3.88 2.36
N LEU A 65 -7.40 -4.54 3.12
CA LEU A 65 -6.90 -4.01 4.39
C LEU A 65 -5.92 -2.85 4.14
N ARG A 66 -5.02 -2.99 3.16
CA ARG A 66 -4.08 -1.91 2.79
C ARG A 66 -4.82 -0.66 2.32
N LEU A 67 -5.88 -0.80 1.52
CA LEU A 67 -6.71 0.34 1.14
C LEU A 67 -7.39 1.03 2.34
N GLN A 68 -7.81 0.27 3.37
CA GLN A 68 -8.34 0.88 4.59
C GLN A 68 -7.26 1.66 5.35
N VAL A 69 -6.03 1.15 5.39
CA VAL A 69 -4.87 1.88 5.95
C VAL A 69 -4.60 3.15 5.15
N ASP A 70 -4.64 3.10 3.82
CA ASP A 70 -4.46 4.29 2.97
C ASP A 70 -5.52 5.34 3.28
N LEU A 71 -6.81 4.96 3.33
CA LEU A 71 -7.92 5.86 3.64
C LEU A 71 -7.79 6.49 5.04
N ALA A 72 -7.39 5.71 6.04
CA ALA A 72 -7.11 6.24 7.37
C ALA A 72 -5.91 7.19 7.36
N SER A 73 -4.86 6.87 6.60
CA SER A 73 -3.67 7.72 6.46
C SER A 73 -3.99 9.04 5.75
N LEU A 74 -4.93 9.06 4.79
CA LEU A 74 -5.44 10.29 4.19
C LEU A 74 -6.01 11.23 5.27
N LYS A 75 -6.81 10.70 6.20
CA LYS A 75 -7.37 11.50 7.29
C LYS A 75 -6.27 12.04 8.19
N VAL A 76 -5.27 11.23 8.56
CA VAL A 76 -4.12 11.71 9.33
C VAL A 76 -3.36 12.81 8.59
N GLY A 77 -3.15 12.65 7.28
CA GLY A 77 -2.52 13.68 6.46
C GLY A 77 -3.32 14.99 6.43
N GLN A 78 -4.65 14.92 6.33
CA GLN A 78 -5.52 16.10 6.43
C GLN A 78 -5.43 16.78 7.80
N ASP A 79 -5.38 16.00 8.86
CA ASP A 79 -5.30 16.52 10.23
C ASP A 79 -3.95 17.20 10.48
N VAL A 80 -2.85 16.68 9.92
CA VAL A 80 -1.55 17.34 9.94
C VAL A 80 -1.55 18.62 9.10
N ASP A 81 -2.09 18.58 7.88
CA ASP A 81 -2.10 19.73 6.98
C ASP A 81 -2.96 20.89 7.53
N SER A 82 -4.08 20.56 8.17
CA SER A 82 -4.96 21.54 8.85
C SER A 82 -4.40 22.02 10.19
N GLY A 83 -3.39 21.35 10.75
CA GLY A 83 -2.79 21.68 12.04
C GLY A 83 -3.58 21.17 13.26
N ILE A 84 -4.49 20.22 13.06
CA ILE A 84 -5.13 19.47 14.15
C ILE A 84 -4.08 18.57 14.84
N LEU A 85 -3.18 17.97 14.06
CA LEU A 85 -2.05 17.19 14.55
C LEU A 85 -0.74 17.89 14.17
N THR A 86 0.25 17.81 15.05
CA THR A 86 1.65 18.02 14.68
C THR A 86 2.15 16.87 13.80
N PRO A 87 3.24 17.04 13.02
CA PRO A 87 3.84 15.93 12.29
C PRO A 87 4.23 14.75 13.20
N GLU A 88 4.69 15.01 14.42
CA GLU A 88 5.08 13.96 15.37
C GLU A 88 3.86 13.17 15.89
N GLU A 89 2.77 13.87 16.22
CA GLU A 89 1.50 13.21 16.56
C GLU A 89 0.95 12.43 15.36
N GLY A 90 1.03 12.99 14.16
CA GLY A 90 0.65 12.32 12.92
C GLY A 90 1.41 11.01 12.70
N LYS A 91 2.74 10.99 12.89
CA LYS A 91 3.56 9.75 12.82
C LYS A 91 3.07 8.72 13.83
N THR A 92 2.78 9.15 15.05
CA THR A 92 2.27 8.27 16.11
C THR A 92 0.91 7.68 15.74
N THR A 93 0.00 8.50 15.20
CA THR A 93 -1.32 8.02 14.72
C THR A 93 -1.19 7.05 13.55
N LEU A 94 -0.27 7.29 12.61
CA LEU A 94 -0.01 6.38 11.48
C LEU A 94 0.50 5.01 11.95
N HIS A 95 1.41 4.97 12.94
CA HIS A 95 1.84 3.71 13.55
C HIS A 95 0.66 2.97 14.15
N TRP A 96 -0.18 3.66 14.93
CA TRP A 96 -1.36 3.04 15.54
C TRP A 96 -2.36 2.50 14.50
N VAL A 97 -2.61 3.23 13.41
CA VAL A 97 -3.47 2.75 12.30
C VAL A 97 -2.90 1.47 11.70
N THR A 98 -1.59 1.44 11.47
CA THR A 98 -0.89 0.29 10.88
C THR A 98 -0.91 -0.92 11.81
N ASP A 99 -0.63 -0.73 13.10
CA ASP A 99 -0.64 -1.78 14.12
C ASP A 99 -2.03 -2.40 14.28
N LYS A 100 -3.08 -1.55 14.26
CA LYS A 100 -4.46 -2.04 14.28
C LYS A 100 -4.79 -2.87 13.06
N ALA A 101 -4.41 -2.41 11.86
CA ALA A 101 -4.63 -3.15 10.65
C ALA A 101 -3.90 -4.51 10.67
N TYR A 102 -2.65 -4.54 11.11
CA TYR A 102 -1.88 -5.78 11.25
C TYR A 102 -2.53 -6.75 12.26
N THR A 103 -2.97 -6.22 13.40
CA THR A 103 -3.69 -7.01 14.41
C THR A 103 -4.97 -7.60 13.83
N GLN A 104 -5.75 -6.82 13.07
CA GLN A 104 -6.96 -7.30 12.41
C GLN A 104 -6.64 -8.38 11.34
N ALA A 105 -5.59 -8.19 10.55
CA ALA A 105 -5.14 -9.16 9.56
C ALA A 105 -4.80 -10.51 10.20
N SER A 106 -4.02 -10.47 11.27
CA SER A 106 -3.58 -11.68 11.99
C SER A 106 -4.75 -12.42 12.64
N GLN A 107 -5.71 -11.70 13.24
CA GLN A 107 -6.93 -12.29 13.79
C GLN A 107 -7.79 -12.94 12.70
N GLN A 108 -7.94 -12.28 11.55
CA GLN A 108 -8.69 -12.82 10.43
C GLN A 108 -8.05 -14.11 9.88
N GLN A 109 -6.71 -14.13 9.76
CA GLN A 109 -5.97 -15.33 9.36
C GLN A 109 -6.15 -16.47 10.35
N ALA A 110 -6.02 -16.19 11.65
CA ALA A 110 -6.24 -17.19 12.71
C ALA A 110 -7.66 -17.77 12.68
N TRP A 111 -8.66 -16.92 12.45
CA TRP A 111 -10.06 -17.36 12.33
C TRP A 111 -10.31 -18.23 11.09
N MET A 112 -9.74 -17.87 9.94
CA MET A 112 -9.83 -18.70 8.72
C MET A 112 -9.14 -20.06 8.89
N ALA A 113 -8.01 -20.11 9.61
CA ALA A 113 -7.32 -21.36 9.90
C ALA A 113 -8.07 -22.27 10.88
N ALA A 114 -8.89 -21.68 11.78
CA ALA A 114 -9.70 -22.40 12.74
C ALA A 114 -11.06 -22.89 12.18
N GLN A 115 -11.45 -22.47 10.98
CA GLN A 115 -12.69 -22.91 10.35
C GLN A 115 -12.54 -24.37 9.85
N PRO A 116 -13.45 -25.29 10.22
CA PRO A 116 -13.42 -26.65 9.70
C PRO A 116 -13.63 -26.62 8.19
N LYS A 117 -12.78 -27.34 7.44
CA LYS A 117 -12.98 -27.53 6.00
C LYS A 117 -14.35 -28.19 5.79
N ARG A 118 -15.27 -27.46 5.16
CA ARG A 118 -16.52 -28.03 4.66
C ARG A 118 -16.16 -28.94 3.48
N ASN A 119 -16.18 -30.24 3.72
CA ASN A 119 -16.11 -31.27 2.69
C ASN A 119 -17.41 -31.33 1.91
#